data_AF-A0A699YIZ0-F1
#
_entry.id   AF-A0A699YIZ0-F1
#
_cell.length_a   1.000
_cell.length_b   1.000
_cell.length_c   1.000
_cell.angle_alpha   90.00
_cell.angle_beta   90.00
_cell.angle_gamma   90.00
#
_symmetry.space_group_name_H-M   'P 1'
#
loop_
_entity.id
_entity.type
_entity.pdbx_description
1 polymer ?
#
loop_
_entity_poly.entity_id
_entity_poly.type
_entity_poly.pdbx_seq_one_letter_code
_entity_poly.pdbx_strand_id
1 'polypeptide(L)'
;MQRKPLLPSFDLEGVAQLISAGAVGRIVVMCGAGISVSAGIPDFRTPGTGLYSQLARYNLPRPEAVFSLSFFRSNPRPFTQLAAELLPGRFTPTPTHYFLALLHRKGLLLRCFT
;
A
#
# COMPACT_ATOMS: atom_id res chain seq x y z
N MET A 1 -1.93 36.19 3.21
CA MET A 1 -2.72 35.67 4.35
C MET A 1 -2.05 34.40 4.88
N GLN A 2 -1.61 34.39 6.13
CA GLN A 2 -1.11 33.16 6.78
C GLN A 2 -2.30 32.25 7.12
N ARG A 3 -2.25 30.99 6.68
CA ARG A 3 -3.25 29.98 7.06
C ARG A 3 -2.95 29.49 8.47
N LYS A 4 -3.91 29.63 9.38
CA LYS A 4 -3.83 29.02 10.71
C LYS A 4 -3.85 27.49 10.56
N PRO A 5 -2.97 26.74 11.25
CA PRO A 5 -3.01 25.28 11.22
C PRO A 5 -4.32 24.76 11.82
N LEU A 6 -4.88 23.71 11.21
CA LEU A 6 -6.08 23.04 11.71
C LEU A 6 -5.76 22.00 12.80
N LEU A 7 -4.55 21.43 12.76
CA LEU A 7 -4.12 20.45 13.75
C LEU A 7 -3.76 21.13 15.07
N PRO A 8 -4.23 20.60 16.23
CA PRO A 8 -3.79 21.06 17.55
C PRO A 8 -2.29 20.85 17.80
N SER A 9 -1.74 19.75 17.28
CA SER A 9 -0.32 19.38 17.33
C SER A 9 0.10 18.61 16.07
N PHE A 10 1.38 18.65 15.72
CA PHE A 10 1.95 17.98 14.54
C PHE A 10 2.43 16.54 14.85
N ASP A 11 1.57 15.77 15.50
CA ASP A 11 1.80 14.37 15.87
C ASP A 11 0.52 13.55 15.65
N LEU A 12 0.57 12.25 16.00
CA LEU A 12 -0.57 11.36 15.83
C LEU A 12 -1.76 11.77 16.70
N GLU A 13 -1.48 12.31 17.89
CA GLU A 13 -2.50 12.76 18.84
C GLU A 13 -3.31 13.93 18.25
N GLY A 14 -2.64 14.92 17.65
CA GLY A 14 -3.31 16.04 16.99
C GLY A 14 -4.21 15.61 15.82
N VAL A 15 -3.79 14.59 15.05
CA VAL A 15 -4.62 14.01 13.99
C VAL A 15 -5.82 13.26 14.57
N ALA A 16 -5.61 12.47 15.62
CA ALA A 16 -6.67 11.72 16.28
C ALA A 16 -7.73 12.66 16.88
N GLN A 17 -7.31 13.73 17.55
CA GLN A 17 -8.19 14.77 18.10
C GLN A 17 -9.02 15.46 17.02
N LEU A 18 -8.40 15.79 15.88
CA LEU A 18 -9.12 16.44 14.78
C LEU A 18 -10.21 15.53 14.18
N ILE A 19 -9.94 14.22 14.08
CA ILE A 19 -10.92 13.24 13.58
C ILE A 19 -12.02 12.98 14.63
N SER A 20 -11.65 12.79 15.90
CA SER A 20 -12.60 12.46 16.97
C SER A 20 -13.52 13.63 17.35
N ALA A 21 -13.06 14.87 17.18
CA ALA A 21 -13.87 16.07 17.37
C ALA A 21 -14.98 16.26 16.29
N GLY A 22 -15.04 15.38 15.28
CA GLY A 22 -16.04 15.46 14.21
C GLY A 22 -15.80 16.57 13.19
N ALA A 23 -14.65 17.25 13.26
CA ALA A 23 -14.27 18.30 12.30
C ALA A 23 -13.92 17.76 10.91
N VAL A 24 -13.70 16.43 10.79
CA VAL A 24 -13.31 15.75 9.56
C VAL A 24 -14.33 14.66 9.21
N GLY A 25 -15.00 14.82 8.07
CA GLY A 25 -15.95 13.82 7.55
C GLY A 25 -15.59 13.25 6.17
N ARG A 26 -14.43 13.61 5.62
CA ARG A 26 -14.02 13.24 4.24
C ARG A 26 -12.53 12.89 4.20
N ILE A 27 -12.19 11.68 4.64
CA ILE A 27 -10.82 11.18 4.68
C ILE A 27 -10.50 10.46 3.37
N VAL A 28 -9.42 10.89 2.71
CA VAL A 28 -8.82 10.15 1.60
C VAL A 28 -7.62 9.39 2.13
N VAL A 29 -7.56 8.10 1.84
CA VAL A 29 -6.40 7.25 2.14
C VAL A 29 -5.68 6.93 0.84
N MET A 30 -4.37 7.14 0.82
CA MET A 30 -3.47 6.70 -0.25
C MET A 30 -2.53 5.67 0.35
N CYS A 31 -2.63 4.41 -0.09
CA CYS A 31 -1.80 3.33 0.40
C CYS A 31 -1.04 2.66 -0.74
N GLY A 32 -0.06 1.83 -0.37
CA GLY A 32 0.70 1.00 -1.29
C GLY A 32 1.11 -0.30 -0.60
N ALA A 33 2.04 -1.05 -1.21
CA ALA A 33 2.40 -2.40 -0.76
C ALA A 33 2.77 -2.53 0.74
N GLY A 34 3.29 -1.46 1.36
CA GLY A 34 3.67 -1.45 2.77
C GLY A 34 2.57 -1.87 3.75
N ILE A 35 1.30 -1.58 3.45
CA ILE A 35 0.19 -1.97 4.35
C ILE A 35 -0.07 -3.48 4.40
N SER A 36 0.54 -4.24 3.47
CA SER A 36 0.36 -5.68 3.29
C SER A 36 1.61 -6.49 3.67
N VAL A 37 2.71 -5.84 4.08
CA VAL A 37 3.94 -6.54 4.48
C VAL A 37 3.69 -7.47 5.66
N SER A 38 2.93 -7.03 6.65
CA SER A 38 2.55 -7.87 7.80
C SER A 38 1.52 -8.96 7.48
N ALA A 39 0.94 -8.97 6.27
CA ALA A 39 0.16 -10.09 5.76
C ALA A 39 1.04 -11.17 5.09
N GLY A 40 2.36 -10.96 5.00
CA GLY A 40 3.29 -11.86 4.32
C GLY A 40 3.49 -11.56 2.82
N ILE A 41 2.99 -10.41 2.34
CA ILE A 41 3.21 -9.98 0.95
C ILE A 41 4.38 -9.00 0.93
N PRO A 42 5.52 -9.31 0.30
CA PRO A 42 6.66 -8.39 0.27
C PRO A 42 6.29 -7.09 -0.43
N ASP A 43 6.87 -5.98 0.02
CA ASP A 43 6.82 -4.75 -0.74
C ASP A 43 7.76 -4.82 -1.96
N PHE A 44 7.84 -3.75 -2.75
CA PHE A 44 8.72 -3.74 -3.92
C PHE A 44 10.17 -3.42 -3.57
N ARG A 45 10.39 -2.50 -2.62
CA ARG A 45 11.63 -1.70 -2.54
C ARG A 45 12.46 -1.93 -1.28
N THR A 46 11.96 -2.66 -0.28
CA THR A 46 12.76 -2.91 0.93
C THR A 46 14.02 -3.71 0.56
N PRO A 47 15.23 -3.26 0.94
CA PRO A 47 16.46 -3.99 0.66
C PRO A 47 16.43 -5.39 1.29
N GLY A 48 16.84 -6.40 0.54
CA GLY A 48 16.93 -7.79 1.00
C GLY A 48 15.59 -8.55 1.01
N THR A 49 14.49 -7.94 1.45
CA THR A 49 13.18 -8.62 1.54
C THR A 49 12.19 -8.19 0.46
N GLY A 50 12.35 -7.01 -0.13
CA GLY A 50 11.48 -6.48 -1.17
C GLY A 50 11.64 -7.22 -2.49
N LEU A 51 10.56 -7.20 -3.28
CA LEU A 51 10.42 -8.01 -4.48
C LEU A 51 11.53 -7.75 -5.50
N TYR A 52 11.96 -6.51 -5.70
CA TYR A 52 13.05 -6.20 -6.61
C TYR A 52 14.38 -6.86 -6.23
N SER A 53 14.65 -7.06 -4.92
CA SER A 53 15.82 -7.80 -4.45
C SER A 53 15.71 -9.29 -4.79
N GLN A 54 14.51 -9.86 -4.68
CA GLN A 54 14.26 -11.28 -4.97
C GLN A 54 14.27 -11.61 -6.46
N LEU A 55 13.95 -10.62 -7.32
CA LEU A 55 13.89 -10.78 -8.78
C LEU A 55 15.25 -10.81 -9.47
N ALA A 56 16.36 -10.57 -8.74
CA ALA A 56 17.71 -10.68 -9.26
C ALA A 56 17.98 -12.05 -9.93
N ARG A 57 17.29 -13.11 -9.47
CA ARG A 57 17.35 -14.48 -10.04
C ARG A 57 16.90 -14.59 -11.50
N TYR A 58 16.14 -13.63 -12.01
CA TYR A 58 15.58 -13.66 -13.37
C TYR A 58 16.46 -12.97 -14.43
N ASN A 59 17.64 -12.49 -14.06
CA ASN A 59 18.58 -11.79 -14.94
C ASN A 59 17.90 -10.70 -15.79
N LEU A 60 17.08 -9.88 -15.14
CA LEU A 60 16.30 -8.82 -15.78
C LEU A 60 17.22 -7.64 -16.13
N PRO A 61 16.97 -6.90 -17.23
CA PRO A 61 17.72 -5.69 -17.56
C PRO A 61 17.55 -4.60 -16.49
N ARG A 62 16.41 -4.60 -15.79
CA ARG A 62 16.11 -3.82 -14.59
C ARG A 62 14.98 -4.50 -13.80
N PRO A 63 14.90 -4.35 -12.47
CA PRO A 63 13.87 -5.01 -11.66
C PRO A 63 12.43 -4.69 -12.08
N GLU A 64 12.16 -3.49 -12.59
CA GLU A 64 10.85 -3.05 -13.05
C GLU A 64 10.42 -3.72 -14.36
N ALA A 65 11.36 -4.35 -15.09
CA ALA A 65 11.07 -4.95 -16.39
C ALA A 65 10.00 -6.05 -16.30
N VAL A 66 9.93 -6.79 -15.19
CA VAL A 66 8.90 -7.84 -15.00
C VAL A 66 7.47 -7.28 -15.05
N PHE A 67 7.29 -5.99 -14.74
CA PHE A 67 6.00 -5.31 -14.78
C PHE A 67 5.78 -4.49 -16.06
N SER A 68 6.70 -4.56 -17.03
CA SER A 68 6.54 -3.90 -18.32
C SER A 68 5.73 -4.77 -19.29
N LEU A 69 4.73 -4.19 -19.95
CA LEU A 69 3.95 -4.87 -20.98
C LEU A 69 4.82 -5.36 -22.15
N SER A 70 5.82 -4.57 -22.56
CA SER A 70 6.72 -4.96 -23.66
C SER A 70 7.58 -6.18 -23.30
N PHE A 71 8.07 -6.23 -22.06
CA PHE A 71 8.83 -7.37 -21.55
C PHE A 71 7.94 -8.60 -21.38
N PHE A 72 6.72 -8.43 -20.85
CA PHE A 72 5.78 -9.52 -20.71
C PHE A 72 5.45 -10.19 -22.05
N ARG A 73 5.29 -9.40 -23.12
CA ARG A 73 5.05 -9.91 -24.47
C ARG A 73 6.24 -10.69 -25.04
N SER A 74 7.48 -10.33 -24.70
CA SER A 74 8.67 -11.03 -25.18
C SER A 74 9.04 -12.25 -24.31
N ASN A 75 8.86 -12.15 -23.00
CA ASN A 75 9.13 -13.22 -22.04
C ASN A 75 8.16 -13.15 -20.85
N PRO A 76 7.01 -13.85 -20.92
CA PRO A 76 5.99 -13.78 -19.86
C PRO A 76 6.38 -14.55 -18.59
N ARG A 77 7.36 -15.47 -18.67
CA ARG A 77 7.68 -16.44 -17.61
C ARG A 77 7.99 -15.80 -16.24
N PRO A 78 8.81 -14.74 -16.13
CA PRO A 78 9.11 -14.14 -14.84
C PRO A 78 7.87 -13.56 -14.15
N PHE A 79 6.97 -12.93 -14.92
CA PHE A 79 5.72 -12.41 -14.37
C PHE A 79 4.75 -13.52 -13.97
N THR A 80 4.59 -14.57 -14.79
CA THR A 80 3.63 -15.64 -14.48
C THR A 80 4.03 -16.45 -13.26
N GLN A 81 5.33 -16.71 -13.06
CA GLN A 81 5.84 -17.35 -11.85
C GLN A 81 5.61 -16.49 -10.61
N LEU A 82 5.92 -15.19 -10.70
CA LEU A 82 5.65 -14.25 -9.62
C LEU A 82 4.16 -14.16 -9.29
N ALA A 83 3.30 -14.07 -10.31
CA ALA A 83 1.85 -13.99 -10.12
C ALA A 83 1.29 -15.24 -9.43
N ALA A 84 1.84 -16.43 -9.72
CA ALA A 84 1.45 -17.66 -9.05
C ALA A 84 1.77 -17.65 -7.54
N GLU A 85 2.88 -17.05 -7.13
CA GLU A 85 3.25 -16.90 -5.71
C GLU A 85 2.29 -15.94 -4.96
N LEU A 86 1.69 -14.98 -5.68
CA LEU A 86 0.83 -13.92 -5.14
C LEU A 86 -0.68 -14.18 -5.30
N LEU A 87 -1.07 -15.39 -5.74
CA LEU A 87 -2.49 -15.72 -5.94
C LEU A 87 -3.32 -15.56 -4.64
N PRO A 88 -4.58 -15.08 -4.76
CA PRO A 88 -5.44 -14.88 -3.61
C PRO A 88 -5.78 -16.21 -2.92
N GLY A 89 -6.11 -16.12 -1.61
CA GLY A 89 -6.51 -17.26 -0.79
C GLY A 89 -5.52 -17.66 0.30
N ARG A 90 -4.34 -17.04 0.35
CA ARG A 90 -3.30 -17.33 1.36
C ARG A 90 -3.04 -16.19 2.36
N PHE A 91 -3.59 -15.00 2.10
CA PHE A 91 -3.28 -13.79 2.87
C PHE A 91 -4.53 -13.23 3.55
N THR A 92 -4.36 -12.73 4.76
CA THR A 92 -5.43 -12.07 5.52
C THR A 92 -5.20 -10.55 5.56
N PRO A 93 -6.26 -9.73 5.52
CA PRO A 93 -6.12 -8.28 5.66
C PRO A 93 -5.42 -7.91 6.99
N THR A 94 -4.56 -6.91 6.94
CA THR A 94 -3.80 -6.43 8.12
C THR A 94 -4.64 -5.50 9.00
N PRO A 95 -4.21 -5.16 10.23
CA PRO A 95 -4.87 -4.13 11.04
C PRO A 95 -5.08 -2.80 10.31
N THR A 96 -4.17 -2.41 9.43
CA THR A 96 -4.32 -1.22 8.58
C THR A 96 -5.53 -1.34 7.66
N HIS A 97 -5.72 -2.49 7.01
CA HIS A 97 -6.91 -2.71 6.16
C HIS A 97 -8.21 -2.66 6.97
N TYR A 98 -8.21 -3.24 8.17
CA TYR A 98 -9.36 -3.16 9.07
C TYR A 98 -9.63 -1.75 9.59
N PHE A 99 -8.59 -0.93 9.79
CA PHE A 99 -8.75 0.49 10.11
C PHE A 99 -9.44 1.26 8.98
N LEU A 100 -9.07 1.00 7.72
CA LEU A 100 -9.77 1.58 6.55
C LEU A 100 -11.24 1.14 6.51
N ALA A 101 -11.52 -0.13 6.80
CA ALA A 101 -12.88 -0.63 6.92
C ALA A 101 -13.65 0.04 8.08
N LEU A 102 -13.00 0.34 9.20
CA LEU A 102 -13.58 1.08 10.32
C LEU A 102 -13.92 2.53 9.92
N LEU A 103 -13.02 3.23 9.21
CA LEU A 103 -13.29 4.57 8.68
C LEU A 103 -14.51 4.57 7.76
N HIS A 104 -14.63 3.56 6.89
CA HIS A 104 -15.80 3.39 6.04
C HIS A 104 -17.09 3.17 6.85
N ARG A 105 -17.07 2.25 7.81
CA ARG A 105 -18.24 1.96 8.69
C ARG A 105 -18.67 3.17 9.51
N LYS A 106 -17.73 4.06 9.85
CA LYS A 106 -18.00 5.33 10.55
C LYS A 106 -18.44 6.47 9.62
N GLY A 107 -18.54 6.23 8.31
CA GLY A 107 -18.92 7.27 7.33
C GLY A 107 -17.84 8.34 7.10
N LEU A 108 -16.60 8.09 7.54
CA LEU A 108 -15.49 9.05 7.46
C LEU A 108 -14.65 8.90 6.19
N LEU A 109 -14.62 7.69 5.62
CA LEU A 109 -13.82 7.39 4.43
C LEU A 109 -14.51 7.92 3.16
N LEU A 110 -13.90 8.93 2.52
CA LEU A 110 -14.30 9.42 1.21
C LEU A 110 -13.81 8.51 0.08
N ARG A 111 -12.53 8.09 0.14
CA ARG A 111 -11.92 7.24 -0.88
C ARG A 111 -10.66 6.55 -0.36
N CYS A 112 -10.42 5.33 -0.83
CA CYS A 112 -9.14 4.65 -0.74
C CYS A 112 -8.55 4.51 -2.15
N PHE A 113 -7.32 4.98 -2.34
CA PHE A 113 -6.52 4.76 -3.55
C PHE A 113 -5.35 3.83 -3.18
N THR A 114 -5.21 2.72 -3.90
CA THR A 114 -4.24 1.65 -3.63
C THR A 114 -3.54 1.17 -4.89
#